data_AF-A0A7W0YED6-F1
#
_entry.id   AF-A0A7W0YED6-F1
#
_cell.length_a   1.000
_cell.length_b   1.000
_cell.length_c   1.000
_cell.angle_alpha   90.00
_cell.angle_beta   90.00
_cell.angle_gamma   90.00
#
_symmetry.space_group_name_H-M   'P 1'
#
loop_
_entity.id
_entity.type
_entity.pdbx_description
1 polymer ?
#
loop_
_entity_poly.entity_id
_entity_poly.type
_entity_poly.pdbx_seq_one_letter_code
_entity_poly.pdbx_strand_id
1 'polypeptide(L)'
;MRTPVASFGLLLLGLTCVAAPAQNIFTDVTTQTLGTVPHTGATLPGIRIGTGAAWFDYDRDGDLDLYMTNRVGSNHLWRNDGGGVFVEVT
;
A
#
# COMPACT_ATOMS: atom_id res chain seq x y z
N MET A 1 9.49 -22.13 -69.13
CA MET A 1 9.45 -22.44 -67.68
C MET A 1 9.98 -21.22 -66.93
N ARG A 2 9.11 -20.49 -66.23
CA ARG A 2 9.46 -19.32 -65.41
C ARG A 2 9.31 -19.72 -63.94
N THR A 3 10.36 -19.63 -63.15
CA THR A 3 10.30 -19.75 -61.68
C THR A 3 10.12 -18.34 -61.09
N PRO A 4 9.13 -18.09 -60.22
CA PRO A 4 9.13 -16.88 -59.41
C PRO A 4 9.92 -17.12 -58.11
N VAL A 5 10.76 -16.15 -57.78
CA VAL A 5 11.45 -16.04 -56.49
C VAL A 5 10.42 -15.49 -55.48
N ALA A 6 10.24 -16.18 -54.35
CA ALA A 6 9.31 -15.76 -53.31
C ALA A 6 9.87 -14.58 -52.50
N SER A 7 9.08 -13.51 -52.41
CA SER A 7 9.35 -12.31 -51.61
C SER A 7 9.41 -12.63 -50.12
N PHE A 8 10.42 -12.05 -49.44
CA PHE A 8 10.59 -12.04 -47.99
C PHE A 8 9.41 -11.32 -47.31
N GLY A 9 8.64 -12.04 -46.49
CA GLY A 9 7.67 -11.45 -45.58
C GLY A 9 8.33 -11.10 -44.25
N LEU A 10 8.58 -9.81 -44.00
CA LEU A 10 8.91 -9.30 -42.67
C LEU A 10 7.62 -9.24 -41.84
N LEU A 11 7.40 -10.23 -40.98
CA LEU A 11 6.29 -10.21 -40.02
C LEU A 11 6.66 -9.27 -38.86
N LEU A 12 6.31 -7.98 -38.98
CA LEU A 12 6.37 -7.06 -37.85
C LEU A 12 5.19 -7.40 -36.93
N LEU A 13 5.43 -8.27 -35.94
CA LEU A 13 4.49 -8.53 -34.86
C LEU A 13 4.23 -7.21 -34.13
N GLY A 14 3.01 -6.68 -34.30
CA GLY A 14 2.55 -5.45 -33.69
C GLY A 14 2.70 -5.54 -32.17
N LEU A 15 3.68 -4.79 -31.64
CA LEU A 15 3.78 -4.50 -30.23
C LEU A 15 2.68 -3.48 -29.92
N THR A 16 1.46 -3.95 -29.66
CA THR A 16 0.46 -3.11 -29.01
C THR A 16 0.89 -3.00 -27.55
N CYS A 17 1.43 -1.84 -27.18
CA CYS A 17 1.60 -1.51 -25.78
C CYS A 17 0.19 -1.39 -25.17
N VAL A 18 -0.30 -2.44 -24.53
CA VAL A 18 -1.42 -2.28 -23.60
C VAL A 18 -0.86 -1.44 -22.46
N ALA A 19 -1.26 -0.18 -22.37
CA ALA A 19 -1.05 0.60 -21.18
C ALA A 19 -1.68 -0.17 -20.01
N ALA A 20 -0.86 -0.72 -19.11
CA ALA A 20 -1.37 -1.27 -17.87
C ALA A 20 -2.19 -0.15 -17.19
N PRO A 21 -3.41 -0.43 -16.69
CA PRO A 21 -4.16 0.58 -15.96
C PRO A 21 -3.25 1.12 -14.86
N ALA A 22 -3.21 2.44 -14.70
CA ALA A 22 -2.43 3.07 -13.64
C ALA A 22 -2.78 2.36 -12.33
N GLN A 23 -1.81 1.62 -11.77
CA GLN A 23 -2.00 0.98 -10.49
C GLN A 23 -2.11 2.12 -9.48
N ASN A 24 -3.27 2.24 -8.84
CA ASN A 24 -3.37 3.02 -7.62
C ASN A 24 -2.44 2.35 -6.60
N ILE A 25 -1.21 2.86 -6.48
CA ILE A 25 -0.20 2.34 -5.54
C ILE A 25 -0.75 2.38 -4.11
N PHE A 26 -1.69 3.30 -3.85
CA PHE A 26 -2.46 3.38 -2.61
C PHE A 26 -3.95 3.27 -2.90
N THR A 27 -4.63 2.41 -2.14
CA THR A 27 -6.09 2.32 -2.10
C THR A 27 -6.58 2.95 -0.80
N ASP A 28 -7.46 3.95 -0.89
CA ASP A 28 -8.14 4.48 0.28
C ASP A 28 -9.18 3.45 0.76
N VAL A 29 -8.96 2.90 1.95
CA VAL A 29 -9.84 1.91 2.60
C VAL A 29 -10.57 2.50 3.82
N THR A 30 -10.54 3.83 3.99
CA THR A 30 -11.06 4.52 5.19
C THR A 30 -12.53 4.16 5.44
N THR A 31 -13.37 4.22 4.40
CA THR A 31 -14.80 3.92 4.52
C THR A 31 -15.10 2.43 4.70
N GLN A 32 -14.24 1.56 4.18
CA GLN A 32 -14.38 0.10 4.29
C GLN A 32 -14.02 -0.40 5.70
N THR A 33 -13.09 0.29 6.37
CA THR A 33 -12.57 -0.10 7.68
C THR A 33 -13.28 0.60 8.84
N LEU A 34 -13.51 1.90 8.72
CA LEU A 34 -14.01 2.73 9.82
C LEU A 34 -15.40 3.33 9.55
N GLY A 35 -15.98 3.09 8.37
CA GLY A 35 -17.18 3.79 7.91
C GLY A 35 -16.92 5.29 7.69
N THR A 36 -17.97 6.10 7.70
CA THR A 36 -17.81 7.56 7.71
C THR A 36 -17.38 7.99 9.10
N VAL A 37 -16.08 8.29 9.28
CA VAL A 37 -15.56 8.87 10.51
C VAL A 37 -15.56 10.39 10.38
N PRO A 38 -16.55 11.11 10.93
CA PRO A 38 -16.46 12.56 11.00
C PRO A 38 -15.30 12.95 11.93
N HIS A 39 -14.38 13.78 11.45
CA HIS A 39 -13.36 14.42 12.29
C HIS A 39 -14.00 15.54 13.14
N THR A 40 -14.96 15.20 13.99
CA THR A 40 -15.71 16.16 14.83
C THR A 40 -15.00 16.51 16.14
N GLY A 41 -13.73 16.10 16.32
CA GLY A 41 -12.99 16.34 17.56
C GLY A 41 -13.57 15.65 18.80
N ALA A 42 -14.55 14.76 18.62
CA ALA A 42 -15.17 14.03 19.71
C ALA A 42 -14.21 12.97 20.26
N THR A 43 -13.96 13.02 21.56
CA THR A 43 -13.24 11.97 22.30
C THR A 43 -14.16 10.77 22.41
N LEU A 44 -14.10 9.85 21.45
CA LEU A 44 -14.79 8.57 21.56
C LEU A 44 -13.99 7.66 22.50
N PRO A 45 -14.63 6.99 23.49
CA PRO A 45 -13.93 6.05 24.36
C PRO A 45 -13.28 4.94 23.52
N GLY A 46 -11.96 4.81 23.63
CA GLY A 46 -11.15 3.88 22.83
C GLY A 46 -10.48 4.49 21.60
N ILE A 47 -10.90 5.67 21.13
CA ILE A 47 -10.21 6.39 20.06
C ILE A 47 -9.21 7.37 20.69
N ARG A 48 -7.93 7.04 20.55
CA ARG A 48 -6.83 7.90 21.00
C ARG A 48 -6.57 8.95 19.92
N ILE A 49 -6.40 10.21 20.33
CA ILE A 49 -6.00 11.27 19.40
C ILE A 49 -4.51 11.08 19.09
N GLY A 50 -4.26 10.29 18.06
CA GLY A 50 -2.94 10.12 17.49
C GLY A 50 -2.47 11.45 16.88
N THR A 51 -1.31 11.95 17.30
CA THR A 51 -0.74 13.21 16.78
C THR A 51 0.19 12.99 15.59
N GLY A 52 0.56 11.74 15.33
CA GLY A 52 1.40 11.36 14.21
C GLY A 52 1.60 9.86 14.12
N ALA A 53 2.06 9.43 12.96
CA ALA A 53 2.48 8.06 12.70
C ALA A 53 3.77 8.07 11.88
N ALA A 54 4.62 7.06 12.07
CA ALA A 54 5.84 6.85 11.29
C ALA A 54 6.00 5.37 10.94
N TRP A 55 6.42 5.12 9.70
CA TRP A 55 6.83 3.80 9.23
C TRP A 55 8.35 3.70 9.23
N PHE A 56 8.90 2.66 9.86
CA PHE A 56 10.32 2.34 9.83
C PHE A 56 10.54 0.87 10.22
N ASP A 57 11.69 0.32 9.86
CA ASP A 57 12.11 -1.04 10.24
C ASP A 57 12.83 -0.97 11.60
N TYR A 58 12.13 -1.37 12.67
CA TYR A 58 12.60 -1.23 14.05
C TYR A 58 13.59 -2.33 14.44
N ASP A 59 13.36 -3.58 14.01
CA ASP A 59 14.13 -4.75 14.43
C ASP A 59 15.06 -5.33 13.36
N ARG A 60 15.02 -4.77 12.14
CA ARG A 60 15.87 -5.09 10.98
C ARG A 60 15.54 -6.41 10.30
N ASP A 61 14.29 -6.83 10.34
CA ASP A 61 13.82 -8.02 9.62
C ASP A 61 13.41 -7.71 8.16
N GLY A 62 13.34 -6.42 7.80
CA GLY A 62 13.02 -5.95 6.46
C GLY A 62 11.53 -5.65 6.25
N ASP A 63 10.69 -5.85 7.27
CA ASP A 63 9.30 -5.44 7.28
C ASP A 63 9.15 -4.04 7.92
N LEU A 64 8.19 -3.24 7.42
CA LEU A 64 7.94 -1.91 7.98
C LEU A 64 7.02 -2.00 9.20
N ASP A 65 7.45 -1.41 10.30
CA ASP A 65 6.72 -1.29 11.56
C ASP A 65 6.00 0.06 11.69
N LEU A 66 4.98 0.12 12.54
CA LEU A 66 4.16 1.32 12.74
C LEU A 66 4.34 1.88 14.15
N TYR A 67 4.87 3.11 14.23
CA TYR A 67 4.89 3.88 15.47
C TYR A 67 3.81 4.95 15.46
N MET A 68 3.00 5.00 16.53
CA MET A 68 1.93 5.97 16.71
C MET A 68 2.17 6.83 17.95
N THR A 69 2.23 8.14 17.75
CA THR A 69 2.30 9.11 18.84
C THR A 69 0.90 9.53 19.25
N ASN A 70 0.68 9.71 20.55
CA ASN A 70 -0.61 10.13 21.07
C ASN A 70 -0.48 11.46 21.81
N ARG A 71 -1.46 12.34 21.63
CA ARG A 71 -1.52 13.59 22.39
C ARG A 71 -1.70 13.34 23.88
N VAL A 72 -2.45 12.29 24.22
CA VAL A 72 -2.82 11.90 25.57
C VAL A 72 -2.64 10.38 25.69
N GLY A 73 -1.94 9.94 26.74
CA GLY A 73 -1.60 8.53 26.97
C GLY A 73 -0.27 8.10 26.34
N SER A 74 0.09 6.83 26.51
CA SER A 74 1.33 6.24 25.97
C SER A 74 1.39 6.27 24.44
N ASN A 75 2.59 6.37 23.88
CA ASN A 75 2.81 6.06 22.47
C ASN A 75 2.82 4.54 22.27
N HIS A 76 2.52 4.09 21.06
CA HIS A 76 2.42 2.67 20.75
C HIS A 76 3.34 2.32 19.58
N LEU A 77 4.00 1.17 19.69
CA LEU A 77 4.78 0.56 18.60
C LEU A 77 4.13 -0.76 18.23
N TRP A 78 3.85 -0.92 16.95
CA TRP A 78 3.32 -2.13 16.35
C TRP A 78 4.38 -2.75 15.45
N ARG A 79 4.92 -3.91 15.84
CA ARG A 79 5.87 -4.67 15.03
C ARG A 79 5.12 -5.51 13.99
N ASN A 80 5.56 -5.48 12.75
CA ASN A 80 5.00 -6.27 11.65
C ASN A 80 5.73 -7.62 11.55
N ASP A 81 5.10 -8.71 11.96
CA ASP A 81 5.67 -10.08 11.89
C ASP A 81 5.51 -10.71 10.48
N GLY A 82 5.36 -9.87 9.45
CA GLY A 82 5.06 -10.26 8.08
C GLY A 82 3.60 -10.63 7.82
N GLY A 83 3.23 -10.75 6.54
CA GLY A 83 1.88 -11.18 6.13
C GLY A 83 0.72 -10.25 6.54
N GLY A 84 1.03 -9.02 6.96
CA GLY A 84 0.06 -8.05 7.47
C GLY A 84 -0.36 -8.28 8.92
N VAL A 85 0.42 -9.04 9.70
CA VAL A 85 0.18 -9.29 11.13
C VAL A 85 0.99 -8.31 11.97
N PHE A 86 0.31 -7.55 12.82
CA PHE A 86 0.94 -6.57 13.71
C PHE A 86 0.79 -6.95 15.18
N VAL A 87 1.88 -6.86 15.94
CA VAL A 87 1.94 -7.13 17.37
C VAL A 87 2.33 -5.86 18.13
N GLU A 88 1.57 -5.51 19.17
CA GLU A 88 1.90 -4.39 20.05
C GLU A 88 3.09 -4.75 20.95
N VAL A 89 4.12 -3.89 20.95
CA VAL A 89 5.36 -4.10 21.71
C VAL A 89 5.38 -3.32 23.04
N THR A 90 4.65 -2.21 23.11
CA THR A 90 4.64 -1.24 24.23
C THR A 90 3.62 -1.54 25.31
#